data_AF-A0A3E2YIX1-F1
#
_entry.id   AF-A0A3E2YIX1-F1
#
_cell.length_a   1.000
_cell.length_b   1.000
_cell.length_c   1.000
_cell.angle_alpha   90.00
_cell.angle_beta   90.00
_cell.angle_gamma   90.00
#
_symmetry.space_group_name_H-M   'P 1'
#
loop_
_entity.id
_entity.type
_entity.pdbx_description
1 polymer ?
#
loop_
_entity_poly.entity_id
_entity_poly.type
_entity_poly.pdbx_seq_one_letter_code
_entity_poly.pdbx_strand_id
1 'polypeptide(L)'
;MVDQQQPTPGQRADSAPELLPLRGALLVEAARAYLQIGDPLAAGRALVEAERTASAEVRLRPVARTLITDLLRGGPVPADVAQLATALGIG
;
A
#
# COMPACT_ATOMS: atom_id res chain seq x y z
N MET A 1 -21.49 39.63 12.16
CA MET A 1 -21.65 39.18 10.76
C MET A 1 -20.35 38.50 10.39
N VAL A 2 -20.43 37.22 10.06
CA VAL A 2 -19.36 36.22 10.15
C VAL A 2 -18.16 36.51 9.24
N ASP A 3 -16.97 36.38 9.84
CA ASP A 3 -15.65 36.41 9.22
C ASP A 3 -15.43 35.12 8.42
N GLN A 4 -15.62 35.16 7.11
CA GLN A 4 -15.44 34.04 6.20
C GLN A 4 -14.03 34.11 5.61
N GLN A 5 -13.03 33.76 6.41
CA GLN A 5 -11.66 33.59 5.94
C GLN A 5 -11.61 32.42 4.95
N GLN A 6 -11.51 32.73 3.66
CA GLN A 6 -11.42 31.74 2.59
C GLN A 6 -10.03 31.06 2.61
N PRO A 7 -9.95 29.72 2.52
CA PRO A 7 -8.68 29.03 2.50
C PRO A 7 -7.96 29.22 1.15
N THR A 8 -6.70 29.62 1.22
CA THR A 8 -5.77 29.80 0.10
C THR A 8 -5.61 28.49 -0.70
N PRO A 9 -5.64 28.54 -2.05
CA PRO A 9 -5.63 27.35 -2.91
C PRO A 9 -4.31 26.54 -2.91
N GLY A 10 -3.29 26.97 -2.15
CA GLY A 10 -2.05 26.21 -1.93
C GLY A 10 -2.06 25.28 -0.70
N GLN A 11 -2.98 25.48 0.25
CA GLN A 11 -2.96 24.78 1.54
C GLN A 11 -3.60 23.38 1.50
N ARG A 12 -4.46 23.10 0.50
CA ARG A 12 -5.15 21.79 0.39
C ARG A 12 -4.23 20.65 -0.05
N ALA A 13 -3.12 20.97 -0.72
CA ALA A 13 -2.10 19.98 -1.05
C ALA A 13 -1.16 19.68 0.14
N ASP A 14 -1.10 20.59 1.12
CA ASP A 14 -0.28 20.49 2.33
C ASP A 14 -1.06 19.88 3.52
N SER A 15 -2.37 19.68 3.36
CA SER A 15 -3.26 19.06 4.34
C SER A 15 -4.00 17.89 3.73
N ALA A 16 -3.49 16.66 3.86
CA ALA A 16 -4.34 15.51 4.11
C ALA A 16 -3.54 14.28 4.58
N PRO A 17 -3.15 14.22 5.87
CA PRO A 17 -2.66 12.97 6.47
C PRO A 17 -3.67 11.80 6.32
N GLU A 18 -4.95 12.07 6.05
CA GLU A 18 -5.99 11.05 5.81
C GLU A 18 -6.04 10.45 4.39
N LEU A 19 -5.43 11.08 3.38
CA LEU A 19 -5.41 10.51 2.01
C LEU A 19 -4.37 9.39 1.84
N LEU A 20 -3.35 9.38 2.70
CA LEU A 20 -2.32 8.34 2.72
C LEU A 20 -2.90 6.94 3.03
N PRO A 21 -3.76 6.77 4.07
CA PRO A 21 -4.48 5.51 4.32
C PRO A 21 -5.28 5.02 3.11
N LEU A 22 -6.05 5.89 2.46
CA LEU A 22 -6.89 5.51 1.31
C LEU A 22 -6.02 5.05 0.13
N ARG A 23 -4.92 5.77 -0.13
CA ARG A 23 -3.98 5.42 -1.20
C ARG A 23 -3.33 4.06 -0.93
N GLY A 24 -2.92 3.78 0.31
CA GLY A 24 -2.41 2.46 0.73
C GLY A 24 -3.44 1.34 0.55
N ALA A 25 -4.69 1.57 0.96
CA ALA A 25 -5.76 0.60 0.82
C ALA A 25 -6.04 0.25 -0.66
N LEU A 26 -6.08 1.25 -1.54
CA LEU A 26 -6.26 1.04 -2.98
C LEU A 26 -5.12 0.23 -3.61
N LEU A 27 -3.88 0.45 -3.19
CA LEU A 27 -2.72 -0.31 -3.66
C LEU A 27 -2.76 -1.78 -3.20
N VAL A 28 -3.26 -2.04 -1.99
CA VAL A 28 -3.49 -3.41 -1.49
C VAL A 28 -4.58 -4.13 -2.29
N GLU A 29 -5.69 -3.44 -2.60
CA GLU A 29 -6.73 -4.02 -3.46
C GLU A 29 -6.23 -4.25 -4.89
N ALA A 30 -5.41 -3.34 -5.43
CA ALA A 30 -4.76 -3.54 -6.73
C ALA A 30 -3.83 -4.77 -6.72
N ALA A 31 -3.04 -4.97 -5.67
CA ALA A 31 -2.20 -6.15 -5.52
C ALA A 31 -3.02 -7.45 -5.54
N ARG A 32 -4.18 -7.45 -4.87
CA ARG A 32 -5.11 -8.58 -4.90
C ARG A 32 -5.67 -8.84 -6.30
N ALA A 33 -6.05 -7.80 -7.03
CA ALA A 33 -6.54 -7.94 -8.41
C ALA A 33 -5.47 -8.52 -9.34
N TYR A 34 -4.20 -8.08 -9.21
CA TYR A 34 -3.10 -8.62 -9.99
C TYR A 34 -2.83 -10.11 -9.75
N LEU A 35 -2.91 -10.56 -8.48
CA LEU A 35 -2.79 -11.99 -8.18
C LEU A 35 -3.92 -12.82 -8.79
N GLN A 36 -5.15 -12.29 -8.79
CA GLN A 36 -6.31 -12.99 -9.37
C GLN A 36 -6.17 -13.22 -10.88
N ILE A 37 -5.48 -12.31 -11.58
CA ILE A 37 -5.23 -12.44 -13.03
C ILE A 37 -3.89 -13.11 -13.35
N GLY A 38 -3.14 -13.58 -12.35
CA GLY A 38 -1.88 -14.29 -12.52
C GLY A 38 -0.65 -13.41 -12.81
N ASP A 39 -0.66 -12.15 -12.39
CA ASP A 39 0.50 -11.23 -12.48
C ASP A 39 1.14 -10.98 -11.10
N PRO A 40 2.01 -11.89 -10.61
CA PRO A 40 2.67 -11.74 -9.33
C PRO A 40 3.66 -10.58 -9.29
N LEU A 41 4.20 -10.15 -10.43
CA LEU A 41 5.16 -9.04 -10.49
C LEU A 41 4.46 -7.70 -10.28
N ALA A 42 3.31 -7.48 -10.92
CA ALA A 42 2.49 -6.30 -10.69
C ALA A 42 1.94 -6.27 -9.26
N ALA A 43 1.54 -7.42 -8.71
CA ALA A 43 1.10 -7.54 -7.32
C ALA A 43 2.19 -7.14 -6.31
N GLY A 44 3.40 -7.67 -6.48
CA GLY A 44 4.54 -7.34 -5.62
C GLY A 44 4.89 -5.85 -5.64
N ARG A 45 4.90 -5.23 -6.83
CA ARG A 45 5.14 -3.78 -6.98
C ARG A 45 4.10 -2.94 -6.25
N ALA A 46 2.82 -3.30 -6.38
CA ALA A 46 1.73 -2.59 -5.70
C ALA A 46 1.87 -2.67 -4.17
N LEU A 47 2.31 -3.80 -3.62
CA LEU A 47 2.55 -3.95 -2.17
C LEU A 47 3.74 -3.11 -1.68
N VAL A 48 4.84 -3.05 -2.44
CA VAL A 48 6.00 -2.21 -2.09
C VAL A 48 5.62 -0.73 -2.10
N GLU A 49 4.83 -0.29 -3.08
CA GLU A 49 4.32 1.07 -3.14
C GLU A 49 3.33 1.38 -1.99
N ALA A 50 2.51 0.39 -1.60
CA ALA A 50 1.62 0.52 -0.44
C ALA A 50 2.41 0.72 0.85
N GLU A 51 3.47 -0.07 1.07
CA GLU A 51 4.33 0.06 2.26
C GLU A 51 5.01 1.43 2.30
N ARG A 52 5.49 1.93 1.16
CA ARG A 52 6.13 3.26 1.06
C ARG A 52 5.15 4.40 1.32
N THR A 53 3.89 4.24 0.90
CA THR A 53 2.86 5.28 1.01
C THR A 53 2.18 5.31 2.37
N ALA A 54 1.94 4.14 2.96
CA ALA A 54 1.10 3.99 4.16
C ALA A 54 1.54 2.78 4.99
N SER A 55 2.79 2.80 5.44
CA SER A 55 3.43 1.71 6.22
C SER A 55 2.60 1.24 7.42
N ALA A 56 1.92 2.15 8.14
CA ALA A 56 1.04 1.76 9.26
C ALA A 56 -0.15 0.89 8.79
N GLU A 57 -0.74 1.21 7.65
CA GLU A 57 -1.92 0.53 7.11
C GLU A 57 -1.58 -0.85 6.57
N VAL A 58 -0.43 -0.99 5.89
CA VAL A 58 0.06 -2.27 5.37
C VAL A 58 0.44 -3.22 6.51
N ARG A 59 1.05 -2.70 7.58
CA ARG A 59 1.43 -3.49 8.76
C ARG A 59 0.23 -3.93 9.59
N LEU A 60 -0.81 -3.11 9.68
CA LEU A 60 -2.01 -3.40 10.46
C LEU A 60 -3.03 -4.29 9.73
N ARG A 61 -2.99 -4.36 8.40
CA ARG A 61 -3.98 -5.10 7.61
C ARG A 61 -3.59 -6.58 7.38
N PRO A 62 -4.38 -7.55 7.88
CA PRO A 62 -4.11 -8.98 7.68
C PRO A 62 -4.04 -9.38 6.20
N VAL A 63 -4.83 -8.73 5.36
CA VAL A 63 -4.87 -9.01 3.91
C VAL A 63 -3.52 -8.78 3.24
N ALA A 64 -2.76 -7.75 3.62
CA ALA A 64 -1.44 -7.48 3.03
C ALA A 64 -0.46 -8.62 3.35
N ARG A 65 -0.50 -9.15 4.57
CA ARG A 65 0.31 -10.30 4.97
C ARG A 65 -0.06 -11.55 4.15
N THR A 66 -1.35 -11.83 3.96
CA THR A 66 -1.81 -12.96 3.13
C THR A 66 -1.29 -12.85 1.70
N LEU A 67 -1.37 -11.67 1.07
CA LEU A 67 -0.91 -11.49 -0.30
C LEU A 67 0.61 -11.69 -0.43
N ILE A 68 1.40 -11.28 0.57
CA ILE A 68 2.84 -11.54 0.60
C ILE A 68 3.13 -13.04 0.71
N THR A 69 2.42 -13.75 1.60
CA THR A 69 2.54 -15.22 1.71
C THR A 69 2.14 -15.92 0.40
N ASP A 70 1.10 -15.45 -0.30
CA ASP A 70 0.68 -16.00 -1.58
C ASP A 70 1.75 -15.81 -2.66
N LEU A 71 2.39 -14.63 -2.71
CA LEU A 71 3.51 -14.36 -3.61
C LEU A 71 4.70 -15.28 -3.35
N LEU A 72 5.10 -15.45 -2.09
CA LEU A 72 6.22 -16.32 -1.72
C LEU A 72 5.96 -17.79 -2.09
N ARG A 73 4.71 -18.26 -1.97
CA ARG A 73 4.31 -19.61 -2.39
C ARG A 73 4.27 -19.77 -3.90
N GLY A 74 4.05 -18.68 -4.65
CA GLY A 74 3.99 -18.67 -6.11
C GLY A 74 5.35 -18.85 -6.79
N GLY A 75 6.46 -18.73 -6.06
CA GLY A 75 7.81 -18.91 -6.57
C GLY A 75 8.71 -17.70 -6.35
N PRO A 76 9.78 -17.53 -7.15
CA PRO A 76 10.73 -16.44 -6.97
C PRO A 76 10.06 -15.06 -7.05
N VAL A 77 10.27 -14.25 -6.02
CA VAL A 77 9.75 -12.87 -5.95
C VAL A 77 10.86 -11.84 -6.15
N PRO A 78 10.54 -10.61 -6.60
CA PRO A 78 11.49 -9.51 -6.64
C PRO A 78 12.13 -9.21 -5.28
N ALA A 79 13.38 -8.73 -5.28
CA ALA A 79 14.16 -8.47 -4.06
C ALA A 79 13.43 -7.54 -3.07
N ASP A 80 12.79 -6.48 -3.55
CA ASP A 80 12.03 -5.53 -2.73
C ASP A 80 10.87 -6.20 -1.98
N VAL A 81 10.23 -7.21 -2.59
CA VAL A 81 9.14 -7.99 -1.97
C VAL A 81 9.71 -8.93 -0.91
N ALA A 82 10.86 -9.57 -1.18
CA ALA A 82 11.55 -10.41 -0.20
C ALA A 82 12.02 -9.60 1.01
N GLN A 83 12.52 -8.37 0.79
CA GLN A 83 12.88 -7.44 1.86
C GLN A 83 11.65 -7.02 2.68
N LEU A 84 10.53 -6.72 2.01
CA LEU A 84 9.27 -6.43 2.68
C LEU A 84 8.78 -7.60 3.53
N ALA A 85 8.81 -8.83 2.99
CA ALA A 85 8.47 -10.04 3.74
C ALA A 85 9.35 -10.22 4.98
N THR A 86 10.67 -10.01 4.83
CA THR A 86 11.63 -10.04 5.94
C THR A 86 11.30 -9.01 7.01
N ALA A 87 11.02 -7.76 6.62
CA ALA A 87 10.66 -6.68 7.53
C ALA A 87 9.35 -6.97 8.30
N LEU A 88 8.46 -7.77 7.72
CA LEU A 88 7.19 -8.18 8.32
C LEU A 88 7.26 -9.54 9.03
N GLY A 89 8.42 -10.20 9.05
CA GLY A 89 8.60 -11.53 9.64
C GLY A 89 7.76 -12.61 8.95
N ILE A 90 7.61 -12.52 7.62
CA ILE A 90 6.87 -13.47 6.78
C ILE A 90 7.89 -14.30 6.01
N GLY A 91 7.80 -15.63 6.13
CA GLY A 91 8.65 -16.61 5.45
C GLY A 91 7.89 -17.88 5.10
#